data_AF-A0A7C5FPV3-F1
#
_entry.id   AF-A0A7C5FPV3-F1
#
_cell.length_a   1.000
_cell.length_b   1.000
_cell.length_c   1.000
_cell.angle_alpha   90.00
_cell.angle_beta   90.00
_cell.angle_gamma   90.00
#
_symmetry.space_group_name_H-M   'P 1'
#
loop_
_entity.id
_entity.type
_entity.pdbx_description
1 polymer ?
#
loop_
_entity_poly.entity_id
_entity_poly.type
_entity_poly.pdbx_seq_one_letter_code
_entity_poly.pdbx_strand_id
1 'polypeptide(L)' 'MAVNDQIEQLIEAPIESLGYEVVGVEYIKNGRDTILRIYIDAEQGISI' A
#
# COMPACT_ATOMS: atom_id res chain seq x y z
N MET A 1 16.45 4.36 4.77
CA MET A 1 15.10 4.12 4.22
C MET A 1 14.16 3.97 5.39
N ALA A 2 13.03 4.67 5.37
CA ALA A 2 11.97 4.44 6.32
C ALA A 2 11.33 3.07 6.05
N VAL A 3 10.70 2.47 7.06
CA VAL A 3 9.99 1.19 6.90
C VAL A 3 8.90 1.29 5.82
N ASN A 4 8.25 2.47 5.70
CA ASN A 4 7.27 2.73 4.66
C ASN A 4 7.89 2.59 3.25
N ASP A 5 9.02 3.24 2.97
CA ASP A 5 9.70 3.16 1.67
C ASP A 5 10.05 1.71 1.29
N GLN A 6 10.46 0.90 2.27
CA GLN A 6 10.79 -0.51 2.04
C GLN A 6 9.55 -1.33 1.72
N ILE A 7 8.43 -1.05 2.40
CA ILE A 7 7.17 -1.72 2.15
C ILE A 7 6.64 -1.32 0.77
N GLU A 8 6.68 -0.04 0.43
CA GLU A 8 6.23 0.51 -0.86
C GLU A 8 6.96 -0.19 -2.02
N GLN A 9 8.28 -0.25 -1.99
CA GLN A 9 9.09 -0.96 -3.00
C GLN A 9 8.75 -2.46 -3.12
N LEU A 10 8.31 -3.10 -2.03
CA LEU A 10 7.94 -4.52 -2.03
C LEU A 10 6.56 -4.77 -2.64
N ILE A 11 5.63 -3.82 -2.50
CA ILE A 11 4.23 -3.99 -2.89
C ILE A 11 3.87 -3.31 -4.21
N GLU A 12 4.67 -2.36 -4.69
CA GLU A 12 4.42 -1.60 -5.92
C GLU A 12 4.24 -2.54 -7.12
N ALA A 13 5.25 -3.36 -7.44
CA ALA A 13 5.20 -4.27 -8.58
C ALA A 13 3.99 -5.24 -8.58
N PRO A 14 3.64 -5.95 -7.49
CA PRO A 14 2.45 -6.80 -7.50
C PRO A 14 1.14 -6.00 -7.61
N ILE A 15 1.05 -4.80 -7.04
CA ILE A 15 -0.17 -3.97 -7.13
C ILE A 15 -0.36 -3.42 -8.54
N GLU A 16 0.71 -2.92 -9.16
CA GLU A 16 0.69 -2.49 -10.57
C GLU A 16 0.33 -3.63 -11.51
N SER A 17 0.81 -4.84 -11.24
CA SER A 17 0.47 -6.03 -12.04
C SER A 17 -1.01 -6.40 -12.01
N LEU A 18 -1.72 -5.95 -10.96
CA LEU A 18 -3.16 -6.10 -10.81
C LEU A 18 -3.96 -4.96 -11.47
N GLY A 19 -3.28 -3.97 -12.05
CA GLY A 19 -3.90 -2.81 -12.70
C GLY A 19 -4.26 -1.67 -11.74
N TYR A 20 -3.61 -1.61 -10.58
CA TYR A 20 -3.81 -0.57 -9.57
C TYR A 20 -2.55 0.29 -9.42
N GLU A 21 -2.71 1.54 -9.01
CA GLU A 21 -1.61 2.44 -8.63
C GLU A 21 -1.51 2.52 -7.10
N VAL A 22 -0.29 2.49 -6.55
CA VAL A 22 -0.07 2.76 -5.13
C VAL A 22 0.00 4.27 -4.91
N VAL A 23 -0.92 4.81 -4.11
CA VAL A 23 -0.97 6.26 -3.82
C VAL A 23 -0.56 6.60 -2.38
N GLY A 24 -0.31 5.57 -1.54
CA GLY A 24 0.25 5.77 -0.21
C GLY A 24 0.31 4.51 0.65
N VAL A 25 1.22 4.52 1.62
CA VAL A 25 1.42 3.43 2.59
C VAL A 25 1.53 3.99 4.00
N GLU A 26 0.75 3.44 4.93
CA GLU A 26 0.82 3.76 6.35
C GLU A 26 1.16 2.52 7.17
N TYR A 27 2.26 2.60 7.91
CA TYR A 27 2.65 1.60 8.88
C TYR A 27 2.44 2.11 10.30
N ILE A 28 1.37 1.62 10.94
CA ILE A 28 0.93 2.09 12.25
C ILE A 28 1.26 1.04 13.30
N LYS A 29 2.19 1.39 14.19
CA LYS A 29 2.59 0.58 15.35
C LYS A 29 1.91 1.10 16.62
N ASN A 30 0.66 0.69 16.86
CA ASN A 30 -0.08 1.05 18.06
C ASN A 30 -0.22 -0.15 19.01
N GLY A 31 0.80 -0.38 19.84
CA GLY A 31 0.73 -1.38 20.91
C GLY A 31 0.77 -2.82 20.41
N ARG A 32 -0.25 -3.61 20.74
CA ARG A 32 -0.28 -5.06 20.47
C ARG A 32 -0.48 -5.39 18.99
N ASP A 33 -1.23 -4.56 18.29
CA ASP A 33 -1.60 -4.79 16.90
C ASP A 33 -0.89 -3.80 15.98
N THR A 34 -0.28 -4.33 14.93
CA THR A 34 0.35 -3.54 13.88
C THR A 34 -0.58 -3.51 12.69
N ILE A 35 -0.88 -2.30 12.20
CA ILE A 35 -1.70 -2.10 11.02
C ILE A 35 -0.80 -1.63 9.88
N LEU A 36 -0.89 -2.33 8.76
CA LEU A 36 -0.40 -1.85 7.48
C LEU A 36 -1.60 -1.46 6.63
N ARG A 37 -1.69 -0.18 6.25
CA ARG A 37 -2.71 0.31 5.34
C ARG A 37 -2.07 0.72 4.03
N ILE A 38 -2.65 0.25 2.93
CA ILE A 38 -2.21 0.54 1.57
C ILE A 38 -3.37 1.25 0.89
N TYR A 39 -3.10 2.41 0.32
CA TYR A 39 -4.05 3.16 -0.49
C TYR A 39 -3.74 2.90 -1.95
N ILE A 40 -4.76 2.48 -2.69
CA ILE A 40 -4.67 2.19 -4.12
C ILE A 40 -5.67 3.03 -4.90
N ASP A 41 -5.36 3.29 -6.17
CA ASP A 41 -6.26 3.89 -7.14
C ASP A 41 -6.35 3.02 -8.42
N ALA A 42 -7.40 3.24 -9.20
CA ALA A 42 -7.58 2.66 -10.53
C ALA A 42 -8.28 3.66 -11.44
N GLU A 43 -7.82 3.81 -12.68
CA GLU A 43 -8.41 4.76 -13.64
C GLU A 43 -9.90 4.50 -13.89
N GLN A 44 -10.31 3.22 -13.93
CA GLN A 44 -11.71 2.80 -14.07
C GLN A 44 -12.53 2.83 -12.77
N GLY A 45 -11.94 3.27 -11.65
CA GLY A 45 -12.52 3.22 -10.31
C GLY A 45 -12.43 1.85 -9.64
N ILE A 46 -12.70 1.83 -8.33
CA ILE A 46 -12.61 0.63 -7.47
C ILE A 46 -14.02 0.22 -7.02
N SER A 47 -14.36 -1.07 -7.16
CA SER A 47 -15.60 -1.66 -6.63
C SER A 47 -15.35 -2.44 -5.32
N ILE A 48 -16.39 -2.56 -4.48
CA ILE A 48 -16.39 -3.33 -3.23
C ILE A 48 -16.87 -4.76 -3.48
#